data_AF-A0A1D3TP16-F1
#
_entry.id   AF-A0A1D3TP16-F1
#
_cell.length_a   1.000
_cell.length_b   1.000
_cell.length_c   1.000
_cell.angle_alpha   90.00
_cell.angle_beta   90.00
_cell.angle_gamma   90.00
#
_symmetry.space_group_name_H-M   'P 1'
#
loop_
_entity.id
_entity.type
_entity.pdbx_description
1 polymer ?
#
loop_
_entity_poly.entity_id
_entity_poly.type
_entity_poly.pdbx_seq_one_letter_code
_entity_poly.pdbx_strand_id
1 'polypeptide(L)'
;MVDKIVTGLLNTLLGMGSVFAVLILIAFIISCMSIIPKIMDKKSGQPVQAPAKAPAAPAPVKQSVAPAAEELVDDFELVAVITAAIAASENTSTDSFVVRSIKRANSKKKWQRA
;
A
#
# COMPACT_ATOMS: atom_id res chain seq x y z
N MET A 1 -12.06 -27.35 24.20
CA MET A 1 -11.99 -25.86 24.17
C MET A 1 -10.54 -25.39 24.09
N VAL A 2 -9.64 -26.01 24.87
CA VAL A 2 -8.18 -25.76 24.86
C VAL A 2 -7.56 -25.95 23.47
N ASP A 3 -7.94 -26.99 22.71
CA ASP A 3 -7.35 -27.26 21.39
C ASP A 3 -7.57 -26.13 20.37
N LYS A 4 -8.74 -25.49 20.40
CA LYS A 4 -9.06 -24.37 19.49
C LYS A 4 -8.26 -23.11 19.84
N ILE A 5 -8.00 -22.89 21.12
CA ILE A 5 -7.16 -21.79 21.61
C ILE A 5 -5.72 -22.03 21.17
N VAL A 6 -5.22 -23.27 21.30
CA VAL A 6 -3.86 -23.64 20.86
C VAL A 6 -3.70 -23.45 19.35
N THR A 7 -4.67 -23.88 18.53
CA THR A 7 -4.62 -23.67 17.07
C THR A 7 -4.64 -22.19 16.68
N GLY A 8 -5.47 -21.37 17.35
CA GLY A 8 -5.49 -19.93 17.12
C GLY A 8 -4.17 -19.26 17.49
N LEU A 9 -3.57 -19.68 18.61
CA LEU A 9 -2.29 -19.18 19.09
C LEU A 9 -1.14 -19.56 18.16
N LEU A 10 -1.16 -20.78 17.59
CA LEU A 10 -0.20 -21.21 16.57
C LEU A 10 -0.27 -20.36 15.30
N ASN A 11 -1.46 -19.98 14.83
CA ASN A 11 -1.60 -19.12 13.65
C ASN A 11 -1.10 -17.68 13.92
N THR A 12 -1.38 -17.13 15.11
CA THR A 12 -0.82 -15.84 15.51
C THR A 12 0.70 -15.93 15.65
N LEU A 13 1.25 -17.01 16.18
CA LEU A 13 2.70 -17.19 16.27
C LEU A 13 3.34 -17.27 14.88
N LEU A 14 2.66 -17.92 13.93
CA LEU A 14 3.11 -18.02 12.54
C LEU A 14 3.09 -16.65 11.83
N GLY A 15 2.01 -15.89 11.98
CA GLY A 15 1.88 -14.55 11.38
C GLY A 15 2.73 -13.48 12.08
N MET A 16 2.70 -13.42 13.41
CA MET A 16 3.48 -12.47 14.20
C MET A 16 4.98 -12.80 14.15
N GLY A 17 5.33 -14.08 14.12
CA GLY A 17 6.70 -14.55 13.97
C GLY A 17 7.30 -14.21 12.60
N SER A 18 6.53 -14.35 11.51
CA SER A 18 7.03 -14.03 10.17
C SER A 18 7.29 -12.53 10.00
N VAL A 19 6.40 -11.66 10.50
CA VAL A 19 6.61 -10.21 10.49
C VAL A 19 7.85 -9.85 11.32
N PHE A 20 8.03 -10.46 12.49
CA PHE A 20 9.22 -10.22 13.32
C PHE A 20 10.51 -10.66 12.62
N ALA A 21 10.50 -11.81 11.94
CA ALA A 21 11.63 -12.29 11.15
C ALA A 21 11.98 -11.35 9.99
N VAL A 22 10.98 -10.82 9.27
CA VAL A 22 11.20 -9.86 8.18
C VAL A 22 11.77 -8.54 8.71
N LEU A 23 11.27 -8.03 9.84
CA LEU A 23 11.80 -6.80 10.46
C LEU A 23 13.27 -6.96 10.89
N ILE A 24 13.62 -8.10 11.50
CA ILE A 24 15.01 -8.43 11.85
C ILE A 24 15.88 -8.48 10.60
N LEU A 25 15.42 -9.12 9.53
CA LEU A 25 16.17 -9.25 8.28
C LEU A 25 16.39 -7.89 7.60
N ILE A 26 15.37 -7.02 7.55
CA ILE A 26 15.48 -5.66 7.02
C ILE A 26 16.49 -4.84 7.85
N ALA A 27 16.39 -4.92 9.19
CA ALA A 27 17.34 -4.25 10.07
C ALA A 27 18.77 -4.75 9.87
N PHE A 28 18.95 -6.06 9.67
CA PHE A 28 20.25 -6.67 9.39
C PHE A 28 20.85 -6.19 8.06
N ILE A 29 20.05 -6.13 6.98
CA ILE A 29 20.50 -5.64 5.67
C ILE A 29 20.94 -4.17 5.77
N ILE A 30 20.15 -3.31 6.42
CA ILE A 30 20.50 -1.90 6.61
C ILE A 30 21.76 -1.77 7.47
N SER A 31 21.90 -2.61 8.51
CA SER A 31 23.10 -2.65 9.35
C SER A 31 24.35 -3.00 8.54
N CYS A 32 24.29 -4.05 7.72
CA CYS A 32 25.39 -4.44 6.81
C CYS A 32 25.79 -3.31 5.85
N MET A 33 24.82 -2.58 5.29
CA MET A 33 25.11 -1.42 4.45
C MET A 33 25.66 -0.22 5.25
N SER A 34 25.26 -0.05 6.52
CA SER A 34 25.77 0.99 7.42
C SER A 34 27.16 0.67 8.00
N ILE A 35 27.56 -0.60 8.02
CA ILE A 35 28.88 -1.03 8.51
C ILE A 35 29.99 -0.62 7.53
N ILE A 36 29.72 -0.53 6.24
CA ILE A 36 30.69 -0.13 5.20
C ILE A 36 31.26 1.29 5.42
N PRO A 37 30.47 2.37 5.62
CA PRO A 37 31.02 3.69 5.92
C PRO A 37 31.73 3.73 7.28
N LYS A 38 31.22 3.02 8.30
CA LYS A 38 31.83 2.99 9.64
C LYS A 38 33.19 2.28 9.70
N ILE A 39 33.42 1.29 8.82
CA ILE A 39 34.72 0.62 8.71
C ILE A 39 35.71 1.47 7.90
N MET A 40 35.22 2.29 6.95
CA MET A 40 36.05 3.22 6.17
C MET A 40 36.56 4.36 7.06
N ASP A 41 35.69 4.99 7.86
CA ASP A 41 36.08 6.04 8.81
C ASP A 41 37.04 5.54 9.91
N LYS A 42 36.94 4.27 10.31
CA LYS A 42 37.87 3.66 11.27
C LYS A 42 39.25 3.32 10.70
N LYS A 43 39.41 3.26 9.37
CA LYS A 43 40.71 3.02 8.71
C LYS A 43 41.37 4.30 8.18
N SER A 44 40.61 5.38 7.95
CA SER A 44 41.15 6.70 7.67
C SER A 44 40.82 7.64 8.84
N GLY A 45 41.73 7.76 9.80
CA GLY A 45 41.57 8.66 10.94
C GLY A 45 41.46 10.13 10.51
N GLN A 46 40.25 10.61 10.25
CA GLN A 46 39.93 12.03 10.21
C GLN A 46 38.59 12.31 10.90
N PRO A 47 38.52 13.33 11.77
CA PRO A 47 37.30 13.68 12.47
C PRO A 47 36.40 14.48 11.52
N VAL A 48 35.27 13.91 11.12
CA VAL A 48 34.24 14.70 10.45
C VAL A 48 33.50 15.50 11.52
N GLN A 49 33.87 16.79 11.58
CA GLN A 49 33.14 17.83 12.28
C GLN A 49 31.68 17.86 11.81
N ALA A 50 30.74 17.75 12.74
CA ALA A 50 29.37 18.17 12.56
C ALA A 50 29.25 19.68 12.88
N PRO A 51 28.19 20.38 12.43
CA PRO A 51 27.63 20.45 11.10
C PRO A 51 27.69 21.89 10.55
N ALA A 52 28.11 22.06 9.29
CA ALA A 52 28.08 23.36 8.63
C ALA A 52 26.63 23.75 8.28
N LYS A 53 26.19 24.85 8.89
CA LYS A 53 25.02 25.66 8.55
C LYS A 53 24.96 25.93 7.04
N ALA A 54 23.82 25.65 6.41
CA ALA A 54 23.55 26.03 5.02
C ALA A 54 22.11 26.58 4.85
N PRO A 55 21.88 27.49 3.89
CA PRO A 55 21.04 28.69 4.04
C PRO A 55 19.55 28.57 3.63
N ALA A 56 18.83 29.68 3.83
CA ALA A 56 17.38 29.88 3.71
C ALA A 56 16.71 29.52 2.36
N ALA A 57 15.50 28.94 2.51
CA ALA A 57 14.24 28.98 1.73
C ALA A 57 14.22 29.07 0.18
N PRO A 58 13.23 28.38 -0.44
CA PRO A 58 12.18 29.12 -1.15
C PRO A 58 10.74 28.66 -0.83
N ALA A 59 9.79 29.60 -0.97
CA ALA A 59 8.37 29.47 -0.67
C ALA A 59 7.60 28.54 -1.65
N PRO A 60 6.49 27.90 -1.22
CA PRO A 60 5.70 27.03 -2.10
C PRO A 60 4.89 27.83 -3.14
N VAL A 61 5.14 27.52 -4.41
CA VAL A 61 4.36 27.95 -5.57
C VAL A 61 2.99 27.24 -5.57
N LYS A 62 1.92 28.02 -5.69
CA LYS A 62 0.54 27.53 -5.88
C LYS A 62 0.41 26.89 -7.26
N GLN A 63 0.09 25.60 -7.30
CA GLN A 63 -0.26 24.91 -8.54
C GLN A 63 -1.78 24.93 -8.70
N SER A 64 -2.26 25.72 -9.67
CA SER A 64 -3.66 25.72 -10.11
C SER A 64 -3.92 24.48 -10.96
N VAL A 65 -4.89 23.65 -10.56
CA VAL A 65 -5.34 22.50 -11.34
C VAL A 65 -6.66 22.85 -12.03
N ALA A 66 -6.64 22.84 -13.37
CA ALA A 66 -7.82 22.94 -14.22
C ALA A 66 -8.57 21.59 -14.25
N PRO A 67 -9.89 21.56 -14.58
CA PRO A 67 -10.79 20.45 -14.23
C PRO A 67 -10.44 19.14 -14.94
N ALA A 68 -10.15 18.11 -14.15
CA ALA A 68 -9.95 16.75 -14.63
C ALA A 68 -11.27 16.16 -15.13
N ALA A 69 -11.20 15.49 -16.27
CA ALA A 69 -12.21 14.54 -16.72
C ALA A 69 -12.47 13.52 -15.60
N GLU A 70 -13.73 13.17 -15.36
CA GLU A 70 -14.13 12.21 -14.31
C GLU A 70 -13.31 10.93 -14.40
N GLU A 71 -12.53 10.70 -13.34
CA GLU A 71 -11.55 9.65 -13.15
C GLU A 71 -12.28 8.33 -12.88
N LEU A 72 -12.67 7.61 -13.95
CA LEU A 72 -13.17 6.22 -13.83
C LEU A 72 -12.05 5.22 -13.46
N VAL A 73 -10.86 5.72 -13.15
CA VAL A 73 -9.67 4.94 -12.77
C VAL A 73 -9.70 4.54 -11.29
N ASP A 74 -10.59 5.13 -10.49
CA ASP A 74 -10.42 5.09 -9.02
C ASP A 74 -10.96 3.82 -8.33
N ASP A 75 -11.71 2.95 -9.03
CA ASP A 75 -12.35 1.77 -8.41
C ASP A 75 -11.82 0.43 -8.96
N PHE A 76 -10.65 0.38 -9.62
CA PHE A 76 -10.14 -0.87 -10.22
C PHE A 76 -9.93 -2.01 -9.21
N GLU A 77 -9.51 -1.68 -7.99
CA GLU A 77 -9.35 -2.67 -6.91
C GLU A 77 -10.70 -3.31 -6.54
N LEU A 78 -11.75 -2.48 -6.43
CA LEU A 78 -13.11 -2.92 -6.12
C LEU A 78 -13.69 -3.77 -7.27
N VAL A 79 -13.45 -3.35 -8.52
CA VAL A 79 -13.81 -4.11 -9.72
C VAL A 79 -13.11 -5.48 -9.76
N ALA A 80 -11.83 -5.54 -9.42
CA ALA A 80 -11.05 -6.79 -9.45
C ALA A 80 -11.53 -7.81 -8.41
N VAL A 81 -11.76 -7.36 -7.17
CA VAL A 81 -12.25 -8.24 -6.08
C VAL A 81 -13.65 -8.78 -6.39
N ILE A 82 -14.55 -7.92 -6.90
CA ILE A 82 -15.91 -8.33 -7.28
C ILE A 82 -15.86 -9.32 -8.45
N THR A 83 -15.07 -9.01 -9.48
CA THR A 83 -14.92 -9.88 -10.66
C THR A 83 -14.39 -11.26 -10.28
N ALA A 84 -13.34 -11.30 -9.46
CA ALA A 84 -12.76 -12.56 -8.99
C ALA A 84 -13.77 -13.37 -8.14
N ALA A 85 -14.52 -12.71 -7.26
CA ALA A 85 -15.51 -13.37 -6.41
C ALA A 85 -16.66 -14.00 -7.20
N ILE A 86 -17.19 -13.30 -8.22
CA ILE A 86 -18.26 -13.81 -9.09
C ILE A 86 -17.73 -14.95 -9.96
N ALA A 87 -16.58 -14.77 -10.62
CA ALA A 87 -15.95 -15.79 -11.45
C ALA A 87 -15.70 -17.08 -10.66
N ALA A 88 -15.20 -16.97 -9.43
CA ALA A 88 -14.99 -18.11 -8.54
C ALA A 88 -16.30 -18.78 -8.10
N SER A 89 -17.34 -18.00 -7.79
CA SER A 89 -18.64 -18.52 -7.30
C SER A 89 -19.45 -19.22 -8.39
N GLU A 90 -19.46 -18.66 -9.60
CA GLU A 90 -20.18 -19.21 -10.75
C GLU A 90 -19.32 -20.17 -11.59
N ASN A 91 -18.06 -20.37 -11.19
CA ASN A 91 -17.08 -21.18 -11.92
C ASN A 91 -16.98 -20.78 -13.41
N THR A 92 -17.08 -19.48 -13.67
CA THR A 92 -17.11 -18.89 -15.01
C THR A 92 -15.91 -17.98 -15.25
N SER A 93 -15.62 -17.70 -16.51
CA SER A 93 -14.55 -16.78 -16.91
C SER A 93 -14.97 -15.32 -16.70
N THR A 94 -13.98 -14.46 -16.44
CA THR A 94 -14.14 -13.03 -16.15
C THR A 94 -14.66 -12.19 -17.33
N ASP A 95 -14.73 -12.75 -18.54
CA ASP A 95 -15.24 -12.07 -19.75
C ASP A 95 -16.77 -12.13 -19.87
N SER A 96 -17.43 -13.01 -19.12
CA SER A 96 -18.89 -13.23 -19.23
C SER A 96 -19.75 -12.10 -18.64
N PHE A 97 -19.15 -11.14 -17.93
CA PHE A 97 -19.85 -10.03 -17.28
C PHE A 97 -18.98 -8.78 -17.17
N VAL A 98 -19.61 -7.62 -17.00
CA VAL A 98 -18.92 -6.32 -16.87
C VAL A 98 -19.28 -5.65 -15.55
N VAL A 99 -18.27 -5.38 -14.72
CA VAL A 99 -18.42 -4.66 -13.45
C VAL A 99 -18.09 -3.19 -13.65
N ARG A 100 -19.03 -2.32 -13.26
CA ARG A 100 -18.88 -0.86 -13.34
C ARG A 100 -19.63 -0.19 -12.20
N SER A 101 -19.12 0.95 -11.74
CA SER A 101 -19.83 1.80 -10.79
C SER A 101 -21.07 2.43 -11.47
N ILE A 102 -22.25 2.28 -10.86
CA ILE A 102 -23.50 2.88 -11.32
C ILE A 102 -24.01 3.83 -10.25
N LYS A 103 -24.04 5.13 -10.56
CA LYS A 103 -24.62 6.14 -9.66
C LYS A 103 -26.15 6.14 -9.79
N ARG A 104 -26.84 6.18 -8.64
CA ARG A 104 -28.30 6.35 -8.61
C ARG A 104 -28.66 7.74 -9.10
N ALA A 105 -29.46 7.84 -10.17
CA ALA A 105 -30.06 9.10 -10.55
C ALA A 105 -31.12 9.50 -9.51
N ASN A 106 -30.91 10.65 -8.83
CA ASN A 106 -31.85 11.20 -7.83
C ASN A 106 -33.11 11.83 -8.45
N SER A 107 -33.28 11.76 -9.76
CA SER A 107 -34.42 12.32 -10.49
C SER A 107 -35.53 11.28 -10.64
N LYS A 108 -36.81 11.66 -10.41
CA LYS A 108 -37.99 10.82 -10.72
C LYS A 108 -37.84 10.27 -12.14
N LYS A 109 -37.71 8.95 -12.26
CA LYS A 109 -37.35 8.31 -13.52
C LYS A 109 -38.48 8.51 -14.53
N LYS A 110 -38.19 9.13 -15.68
CA LYS A 110 -39.20 9.47 -16.70
C LYS A 110 -39.97 8.24 -17.22
N TRP A 111 -39.33 7.07 -17.22
CA TRP A 111 -39.97 5.79 -17.61
C TRP A 111 -40.97 5.25 -16.60
N GLN A 112 -41.00 5.73 -15.35
CA GLN A 112 -42.05 5.37 -14.37
C GLN A 112 -43.35 6.16 -14.59
N ARG A 113 -43.36 7.10 -15.55
CA ARG A 113 -44.51 7.96 -15.86
C ARG A 113 -45.09 7.68 -17.26
N ALA A 114 -44.58 6.66 -17.94
CA ALA A 114 -45.08 6.17 -19.22
C ALA A 114 -46.05 5.00 -18.98
#